data_AF-A0A0J7KYX5-F1
#
_entry.id   AF-A0A0J7KYX5-F1
#
_cell.length_a   1.000
_cell.length_b   1.000
_cell.length_c   1.000
_cell.angle_alpha   90.00
_cell.angle_beta   90.00
_cell.angle_gamma   90.00
#
_symmetry.space_group_name_H-M   'P 1'
#
loop_
_entity.id
_entity.type
_entity.pdbx_description
1 polymer ?
#
loop_
_entity_poly.entity_id
_entity_poly.type
_entity_poly.pdbx_seq_one_letter_code
_entity_poly.pdbx_strand_id
1 'polypeptide(L)'
;MEFNEQILKERYFNQAIEKIKEIVSIPSYASLATKNAPYGENVSKVLHYAIDLAKSLGFKTYIDSENKYGYVEYGSGEEIFAILGHLDVVPPGNLEE
;
A
#
# COMPACT_ATOMS: atom_id res chain seq x y z
N MET A 1 -15.29 17.07 -15.11
CA MET A 1 -15.57 15.92 -14.21
C MET A 1 -16.45 16.46 -13.10
N GLU A 2 -17.69 16.00 -13.00
CA GLU A 2 -18.56 16.38 -11.87
C GLU A 2 -18.29 15.44 -10.70
N PHE A 3 -18.10 16.02 -9.52
CA PHE A 3 -17.75 15.30 -8.30
C PHE A 3 -19.04 14.94 -7.55
N ASN A 4 -19.30 13.65 -7.34
CA ASN A 4 -20.45 13.20 -6.55
C ASN A 4 -20.00 12.93 -5.11
N GLU A 5 -20.12 13.96 -4.26
CA GLU A 5 -19.72 13.91 -2.85
C GLU A 5 -20.48 12.82 -2.07
N GLN A 6 -21.76 12.58 -2.39
CA GLN A 6 -22.59 11.59 -1.72
C GLN A 6 -22.02 10.18 -1.90
N ILE A 7 -21.67 9.82 -3.14
CA ILE A 7 -21.07 8.51 -3.45
C ILE A 7 -19.73 8.34 -2.72
N LEU A 8 -18.93 9.40 -2.60
CA LEU A 8 -17.65 9.35 -1.88
C LEU A 8 -17.85 9.06 -0.39
N LYS A 9 -18.79 9.77 0.24
CA LYS A 9 -19.06 9.63 1.69
C LYS A 9 -19.75 8.32 2.04
N GLU A 10 -20.73 7.89 1.26
CA GLU A 10 -21.57 6.76 1.67
C GLU A 10 -21.04 5.41 1.17
N ARG A 11 -20.42 5.38 -0.01
CA ARG A 11 -19.93 4.14 -0.61
C ARG A 11 -18.42 4.00 -0.44
N TYR A 12 -17.65 4.93 -0.99
CA TYR A 12 -16.19 4.77 -1.04
C TYR A 12 -15.53 4.95 0.32
N PHE A 13 -16.03 5.82 1.19
CA PHE A 13 -15.48 5.98 2.54
C PHE A 13 -15.58 4.69 3.34
N ASN A 14 -16.74 4.03 3.33
CA ASN A 14 -16.92 2.75 4.03
C ASN A 14 -16.00 1.66 3.46
N GLN A 15 -15.86 1.60 2.13
CA GLN A 15 -14.91 0.67 1.50
C GLN A 15 -13.45 0.99 1.87
N ALA A 16 -13.08 2.27 1.90
CA ALA A 16 -11.76 2.72 2.29
C ALA A 16 -11.46 2.35 3.75
N ILE A 17 -12.41 2.53 4.67
CA ILE A 17 -12.27 2.12 6.07
C ILE A 17 -11.96 0.63 6.18
N GLU A 18 -12.68 -0.23 5.46
CA GLU A 18 -12.40 -1.68 5.49
C GLU A 18 -11.01 -2.00 4.93
N LYS A 19 -10.60 -1.35 3.83
CA LYS A 19 -9.24 -1.55 3.27
C LYS A 19 -8.13 -0.99 4.15
N ILE A 20 -8.40 0.08 4.90
CA ILE A 20 -7.49 0.62 5.91
C ILE A 20 -7.36 -0.35 7.09
N LYS A 21 -8.46 -0.96 7.57
CA LYS A 21 -8.36 -1.99 8.62
C LYS A 21 -7.54 -3.18 8.16
N GLU A 22 -7.78 -3.67 6.94
CA GLU A 22 -7.03 -4.78 6.34
C GLU A 22 -5.52 -4.44 6.26
N ILE A 23 -5.15 -3.27 5.74
CA ILE A 23 -3.71 -2.91 5.62
C ILE A 23 -3.04 -2.67 6.98
N VAL A 24 -3.72 -2.01 7.92
CA VAL A 24 -3.21 -1.74 9.28
C VAL A 24 -3.06 -3.03 10.10
N SER A 25 -3.83 -4.08 9.77
CA SER A 25 -3.69 -5.39 10.42
C SER A 25 -2.37 -6.10 10.08
N ILE A 26 -1.61 -5.61 9.10
CA ILE A 26 -0.29 -6.14 8.73
C ILE A 26 0.77 -5.38 9.55
N PRO A 27 1.47 -6.03 10.49
CA PRO A 27 2.46 -5.37 11.34
C PRO A 27 3.78 -5.17 10.58
N SER A 28 3.79 -4.22 9.66
CA SER A 28 4.87 -3.93 8.71
C SER A 28 6.05 -3.16 9.31
N TYR A 29 6.48 -3.50 10.52
CA TYR A 29 7.76 -3.02 11.03
C TYR A 29 8.91 -3.89 10.50
N ALA A 30 10.09 -3.29 10.38
CA ALA A 30 11.27 -3.96 9.86
C ALA A 30 11.64 -5.20 10.70
N SER A 31 11.94 -6.32 10.03
CA SER A 31 12.41 -7.55 10.67
C SER A 31 13.50 -8.22 9.84
N LEU A 32 13.91 -9.43 10.23
CA LEU A 32 15.01 -10.15 9.56
C LEU A 32 14.71 -10.33 8.07
N ALA A 33 15.68 -9.94 7.24
CA ALA A 33 15.59 -10.07 5.80
C ALA A 33 15.52 -11.55 5.38
N THR A 34 14.68 -11.84 4.39
CA THR A 34 14.61 -13.14 3.71
C THR A 34 14.82 -12.97 2.21
N LYS A 35 14.91 -14.09 1.48
CA LYS A 35 15.24 -14.11 0.03
C LYS A 35 14.38 -13.16 -0.82
N ASN A 36 13.11 -12.94 -0.46
CA ASN A 36 12.16 -12.08 -1.20
C ASN A 36 11.51 -11.02 -0.29
N ALA A 37 12.12 -10.72 0.86
CA ALA A 37 11.61 -9.76 1.81
C ALA A 37 12.79 -9.03 2.46
N PRO A 38 13.39 -8.04 1.76
CA PRO A 38 14.63 -7.38 2.21
C PRO A 38 14.47 -6.63 3.54
N TYR A 39 13.23 -6.27 3.91
CA TYR A 39 12.89 -5.57 5.15
C TYR A 39 12.02 -6.42 6.09
N GLY A 40 11.93 -7.73 5.83
CA GLY A 40 11.10 -8.65 6.60
C GLY A 40 9.77 -9.00 5.93
N GLU A 41 9.25 -10.18 6.26
CA GLU A 41 8.07 -10.79 5.62
C GLU A 41 6.83 -9.89 5.66
N ASN A 42 6.59 -9.18 6.77
CA ASN A 42 5.41 -8.31 6.89
C ASN A 42 5.53 -7.03 6.05
N VAL A 43 6.74 -6.49 5.85
CA VAL A 43 6.97 -5.35 4.96
C VAL A 43 6.72 -5.76 3.51
N SER A 44 7.20 -6.94 3.11
CA SER A 44 6.90 -7.50 1.79
C SER A 44 5.39 -7.77 1.61
N LYS A 45 4.74 -8.33 2.64
CA LYS A 45 3.29 -8.60 2.64
C LYS A 45 2.45 -7.33 2.47
N VAL A 46 2.77 -6.24 3.17
CA VAL A 46 2.02 -4.98 3.03
C VAL A 46 2.23 -4.35 1.64
N LEU A 47 3.44 -4.46 1.06
CA LEU A 47 3.72 -4.04 -0.32
C LEU A 47 2.84 -4.80 -1.32
N HIS A 48 2.84 -6.14 -1.25
CA HIS A 48 2.00 -6.96 -2.12
C HIS A 48 0.50 -6.66 -1.94
N TYR A 49 0.02 -6.54 -0.69
CA TYR A 49 -1.37 -6.19 -0.42
C TYR A 49 -1.78 -4.84 -1.05
N ALA A 50 -0.95 -3.79 -0.89
CA ALA A 50 -1.25 -2.47 -1.45
C ALA A 50 -1.32 -2.50 -2.98
N ILE A 51 -0.42 -3.23 -3.62
CA ILE A 51 -0.37 -3.37 -5.07
C ILE A 51 -1.52 -4.23 -5.61
N ASP A 52 -1.85 -5.33 -4.95
CA ASP A 52 -2.98 -6.18 -5.33
C ASP A 52 -4.32 -5.45 -5.15
N LEU A 53 -4.45 -4.64 -4.09
CA LEU A 53 -5.60 -3.76 -3.91
C LEU A 53 -5.72 -2.77 -5.07
N ALA A 54 -4.65 -2.07 -5.42
CA ALA A 54 -4.65 -1.15 -6.56
C ALA A 54 -4.98 -1.84 -7.88
N LYS A 55 -4.44 -3.04 -8.11
CA LYS A 55 -4.77 -3.87 -9.27
C LYS A 55 -6.25 -4.26 -9.31
N SER A 56 -6.85 -4.60 -8.16
CA SER A 56 -8.28 -4.92 -8.04
C SER A 56 -9.19 -3.72 -8.34
N LEU A 57 -8.68 -2.50 -8.12
CA LEU A 57 -9.35 -1.24 -8.45
C LEU A 57 -9.18 -0.85 -9.93
N GLY A 58 -8.45 -1.64 -10.72
CA GLY A 58 -8.26 -1.43 -12.16
C GLY A 58 -7.04 -0.58 -12.52
N PHE A 59 -6.15 -0.29 -11.57
CA PHE A 59 -4.92 0.43 -11.87
C PHE A 59 -3.86 -0.48 -12.51
N LYS A 60 -2.97 0.14 -13.29
CA LYS A 60 -1.71 -0.49 -13.67
C LYS A 60 -0.75 -0.45 -12.49
N THR A 61 -0.08 -1.56 -12.24
CA THR A 61 0.81 -1.67 -11.08
C THR A 61 2.13 -2.33 -11.46
N TYR A 62 3.15 -2.05 -10.67
CA TYR A 62 4.48 -2.64 -10.76
C TYR A 62 5.00 -2.95 -9.36
N ILE A 63 5.72 -4.07 -9.23
CA ILE A 63 6.50 -4.41 -8.05
C ILE A 63 7.93 -4.64 -8.52
N ASP A 64 8.87 -4.05 -7.80
CA ASP A 64 10.29 -4.28 -8.03
C ASP A 64 10.67 -5.76 -7.82
N SER A 65 11.59 -6.27 -8.64
CA SER A 65 12.01 -7.67 -8.62
C SER A 65 12.61 -8.13 -7.30
N GLU A 66 13.10 -7.20 -6.46
CA GLU A 66 13.64 -7.47 -5.13
C GLU A 66 12.65 -7.12 -4.00
N ASN A 67 11.39 -6.80 -4.32
CA ASN A 67 10.34 -6.40 -3.37
C ASN A 67 10.72 -5.20 -2.49
N LYS A 68 11.49 -4.25 -3.05
CA LYS A 68 11.91 -3.03 -2.33
C LYS A 68 10.89 -1.90 -2.45
N TYR A 69 10.18 -1.83 -3.57
CA TYR A 69 9.15 -0.83 -3.82
C TYR A 69 8.12 -1.34 -4.83
N GLY A 70 7.02 -0.62 -4.93
CA GLY A 70 6.04 -0.79 -5.99
C GLY A 70 5.40 0.55 -6.31
N TYR A 71 4.78 0.66 -7.48
CA TYR A 71 4.06 1.85 -7.87
C TYR A 71 2.74 1.51 -8.55
N VAL A 72 1.84 2.48 -8.49
CA VAL A 72 0.53 2.47 -9.14
C VAL A 72 0.53 3.60 -10.16
N GLU A 73 0.19 3.29 -11.40
CA GLU A 73 0.19 4.24 -12.51
C GLU A 73 -1.25 4.59 -12.91
N TYR A 74 -1.51 5.88 -13.09
CA TYR A 74 -2.76 6.40 -13.62
C TYR A 74 -2.48 7.61 -14.52
N GLY A 75 -3.11 7.64 -15.70
CA GLY A 75 -2.95 8.71 -16.69
C GLY A 75 -1.84 8.46 -17.71
N SER A 76 -1.51 9.50 -18.46
CA SER A 76 -0.51 9.50 -19.53
C SER A 76 -0.03 10.93 -19.77
N GLY A 77 1.25 11.13 -20.09
CA GLY A 77 1.82 12.44 -20.41
C GLY A 77 3.35 12.37 -20.52
N GLU A 78 3.97 13.47 -20.94
CA GLU A 78 5.43 13.60 -20.99
C GLU A 78 6.04 13.78 -19.59
N GLU A 79 5.28 14.38 -18.67
CA GLU A 79 5.69 14.63 -17.28
C GLU A 79 5.02 13.64 -16.32
N ILE A 80 5.73 13.33 -15.22
CA ILE A 80 5.25 12.46 -14.15
C ILE A 80 5.04 13.30 -12.89
N PHE A 81 3.83 13.24 -12.34
CA PHE A 81 3.53 13.74 -10.99
C PHE A 81 3.56 12.57 -10.00
N ALA A 82 4.59 12.51 -9.17
CA ALA A 82 4.79 11.42 -8.22
C ALA A 82 4.18 11.74 -6.85
N ILE A 83 3.40 10.81 -6.31
CA ILE A 83 2.97 10.80 -4.90
C ILE A 83 3.74 9.68 -4.20
N LEU A 84 4.62 10.05 -3.27
CA LEU A 84 5.44 9.12 -2.51
C LEU A 84 4.83 8.88 -1.12
N GLY A 85 4.72 7.60 -0.76
CA GLY A 85 4.32 7.16 0.57
C GLY A 85 5.18 5.99 1.01
N HIS A 86 5.06 5.61 2.29
CA HIS A 86 5.73 4.46 2.86
C HIS A 86 4.69 3.50 3.47
N LEU A 87 5.03 2.21 3.52
CA LEU A 87 4.15 1.15 4.03
C LEU A 87 4.68 0.52 5.32
N ASP A 88 5.96 0.72 5.60
CA ASP A 88 6.57 0.31 6.85
C ASP A 88 6.17 1.23 8.00
N VAL A 89 6.17 0.66 9.20
CA VAL A 89 5.87 1.36 10.45
C VAL A 89 6.92 1.06 11.50
N VAL A 90 6.91 1.82 12.60
CA VAL A 90 7.71 1.49 13.78
C VAL A 90 7.08 0.35 14.57
N PRO A 91 7.87 -0.43 15.34
CA PRO A 91 7.33 -1.45 16.24
C PRO A 91 6.27 -0.92 17.22
N PRO A 92 5.31 -1.75 17.65
CA PRO A 92 4.31 -1.37 18.63
C PRO A 92 4.95 -1.28 20.03
N GLY A 93 5.45 -0.09 20.37
CA GLY A 93 6.08 0.14 21.68
C GLY A 93 7.46 -0.52 21.81
N ASN A 94 7.84 -0.83 23.05
CA ASN A 94 9.08 -1.54 23.34
C ASN A 94 8.86 -3.05 23.17
N LEU A 95 9.64 -3.70 22.30
CA LEU A 95 9.54 -5.15 22.07
C LEU A 95 10.24 -5.98 23.16
N GLU A 96 11.03 -5.34 24.02
CA GLU A 96 11.81 -5.98 25.10
C GLU A 96 11.16 -5.88 26.48
N GLU A 97 10.09 -5.09 26.61
CA GLU A 97 9.24 -5.01 27.82
C GLU A 97 8.12 -6.05 27.78
#